data_AF-A0A2E1ANB6-F1
#
_entry.id   AF-A0A2E1ANB6-F1
#
_cell.length_a   1.000
_cell.length_b   1.000
_cell.length_c   1.000
_cell.angle_alpha   90.00
_cell.angle_beta   90.00
_cell.angle_gamma   90.00
#
_symmetry.space_group_name_H-M   'P 1'
#
loop_
_entity.id
_entity.type
_entity.pdbx_description
1 polymer ?
#
loop_
_entity_poly.entity_id
_entity_poly.type
_entity_poly.pdbx_seq_one_letter_code
_entity_poly.pdbx_strand_id
1 'polypeptide(L)'
;MKPIPMLLLSAALTLTGCNNPEKKSSPKPPAMADGGNKSIDMKKIKARNRTKELSCKLTTPELLQRKETVLKDLKEQVLMKKELEDGYAYQFPGTDKVLDQLSEFIKTERACCSFFIFGLSISGDKSEAWLELTGPEGAKDYVHSELGL
;
A
#
# COMPACT_ATOMS: atom_id res chain seq x y z
N MET A 1 -12.58 -14.82 63.54
CA MET A 1 -11.24 -14.74 62.93
C MET A 1 -10.89 -16.09 62.31
N LYS A 2 -10.87 -16.16 60.98
CA LYS A 2 -10.35 -17.29 60.18
C LYS A 2 -9.62 -16.65 58.99
N PRO A 3 -8.40 -17.09 58.63
CA PRO A 3 -7.64 -16.46 57.56
C PRO A 3 -8.15 -16.93 56.19
N ILE A 4 -8.29 -15.97 55.27
CA ILE A 4 -8.61 -16.20 53.85
C ILE A 4 -7.28 -16.30 53.11
N PRO A 5 -7.00 -17.38 52.35
CA PRO A 5 -5.76 -17.48 51.61
C PRO A 5 -5.83 -16.63 50.33
N MET A 6 -4.80 -15.82 50.16
CA MET A 6 -4.54 -14.96 49.02
C MET A 6 -3.99 -15.83 47.88
N LEU A 7 -4.83 -16.14 46.89
CA LEU A 7 -4.42 -16.86 45.68
C LEU A 7 -4.01 -15.85 44.61
N LEU A 8 -2.69 -15.71 44.42
CA LEU A 8 -2.05 -15.00 43.32
C LEU A 8 -2.34 -15.74 42.01
N LEU A 9 -3.28 -15.24 41.21
CA LEU A 9 -3.48 -15.68 39.84
C LEU A 9 -2.42 -15.03 38.94
N SER A 10 -1.36 -15.77 38.66
CA SER A 10 -0.40 -15.41 37.61
C SER A 10 -1.01 -15.80 36.25
N ALA A 11 -1.61 -14.84 35.55
CA ALA A 11 -2.07 -15.04 34.18
C ALA A 11 -0.85 -14.99 33.24
N ALA A 12 -0.31 -16.16 32.91
CA ALA A 12 0.63 -16.31 31.81
C ALA A 12 -0.13 -16.11 30.48
N LEU A 13 0.01 -14.93 29.87
CA LEU A 13 -0.41 -14.74 28.48
C LEU A 13 0.57 -15.52 27.59
N THR A 14 0.17 -16.72 27.19
CA THR A 14 0.84 -17.44 26.12
C THR A 14 0.62 -16.68 24.82
N LEU A 15 1.71 -16.20 24.22
CA LEU A 15 1.76 -15.72 22.84
C LEU A 15 1.42 -16.90 21.91
N THR A 16 0.14 -17.07 21.61
CA THR A 16 -0.28 -17.97 20.55
C THR A 16 0.05 -17.30 19.23
N GLY A 17 1.22 -17.63 18.69
CA GLY A 17 1.63 -17.24 17.34
C GLY A 17 0.61 -17.68 16.29
N CYS A 18 0.52 -16.90 15.21
CA CYS A 18 -0.34 -17.17 14.07
C CYS A 18 -0.01 -18.55 13.45
N ASN A 19 -0.79 -19.57 13.78
CA ASN A 19 -0.80 -20.85 13.06
C ASN A 19 -2.11 -20.94 12.29
N ASN A 20 -2.04 -20.85 10.96
CA ASN A 20 -3.16 -21.20 10.07
C ASN A 20 -2.75 -22.41 9.22
N PRO A 21 -3.45 -23.55 9.27
CA PRO A 21 -3.16 -24.70 8.42
C PRO A 21 -4.03 -24.63 7.15
N GLU A 22 -3.53 -24.02 6.08
CA GLU A 22 -4.19 -24.15 4.77
C GLU A 22 -3.58 -25.29 3.95
N LYS A 23 -4.36 -26.36 3.79
CA LYS A 23 -4.10 -27.42 2.83
C LYS A 23 -5.32 -27.58 1.93
N LYS A 24 -5.36 -26.90 0.77
CA LYS A 24 -6.14 -27.33 -0.41
C LYS A 24 -5.36 -26.98 -1.69
N SER A 25 -5.17 -28.01 -2.50
CA SER A 25 -4.30 -28.09 -3.67
C SER A 25 -4.72 -27.13 -4.79
N SER A 26 -3.79 -26.28 -5.22
CA SER A 26 -3.85 -25.56 -6.50
C SER A 26 -2.83 -26.16 -7.48
N PRO A 27 -3.03 -26.01 -8.81
CA PRO A 27 -2.19 -26.64 -9.83
C PRO A 27 -0.74 -26.17 -9.75
N LYS A 28 0.19 -27.10 -9.94
CA LYS A 28 1.64 -26.88 -9.91
C LYS A 28 2.03 -25.76 -10.90
N PRO A 29 2.57 -24.62 -10.45
CA PRO A 29 3.11 -23.61 -11.37
C PRO A 29 4.27 -24.21 -12.18
N PRO A 30 4.50 -23.72 -13.42
CA PRO A 30 5.60 -24.20 -14.25
C PRO A 30 6.92 -24.03 -13.51
N ALA A 31 7.80 -25.03 -13.64
CA ALA A 31 9.09 -25.07 -12.97
C ALA A 31 9.84 -23.75 -13.17
N MET A 32 10.05 -23.02 -12.07
CA MET A 32 10.98 -21.90 -12.03
C MET A 32 12.38 -22.48 -12.27
N ALA A 33 12.96 -22.19 -13.42
CA ALA A 33 14.37 -22.42 -13.65
C ALA A 33 15.15 -21.53 -12.66
N ASP A 34 15.87 -22.18 -11.75
CA ASP A 34 16.80 -21.55 -10.82
C ASP A 34 17.89 -20.84 -11.64
N GLY A 35 17.89 -19.52 -11.54
CA GLY A 35 18.68 -18.61 -12.35
C GLY A 35 19.61 -17.76 -11.48
N GLY A 36 20.36 -18.39 -10.58
CA GLY A 36 21.56 -17.84 -9.97
C GLY A 36 21.32 -16.84 -8.83
N ASN A 37 22.05 -17.04 -7.74
CA ASN A 37 22.21 -16.09 -6.64
C ASN A 37 22.92 -14.82 -7.15
N LYS A 38 22.18 -13.95 -7.84
CA LYS A 38 22.54 -12.55 -8.04
C LYS A 38 21.78 -11.77 -6.98
N SER A 39 22.51 -11.12 -6.08
CA SER A 39 21.97 -10.10 -5.19
C SER A 39 21.02 -9.20 -5.97
N ILE A 40 19.73 -9.30 -5.68
CA ILE A 40 18.72 -8.52 -6.37
C ILE A 40 18.84 -7.11 -5.81
N ASP A 41 19.28 -6.17 -6.63
CA ASP A 41 19.21 -4.74 -6.29
C ASP A 41 17.74 -4.41 -6.02
N MET A 42 17.43 -3.94 -4.81
CA MET A 42 16.07 -3.58 -4.39
C MET A 42 15.48 -2.53 -5.34
N LYS A 43 16.31 -1.67 -5.96
CA LYS A 43 15.88 -0.73 -7.02
C LYS A 43 15.34 -1.42 -8.27
N LYS A 44 15.65 -2.70 -8.46
CA LYS A 44 15.20 -3.51 -9.59
C LYS A 44 13.88 -4.25 -9.31
N ILE A 45 13.38 -4.26 -8.07
CA ILE A 45 12.12 -4.88 -7.67
C ILE A 45 10.98 -3.86 -7.76
N LYS A 46 10.78 -3.27 -8.95
CA LYS A 46 9.65 -2.37 -9.23
C LYS A 46 8.67 -3.07 -10.18
N ALA A 47 7.38 -2.89 -9.94
CA ALA A 47 6.36 -3.33 -10.89
C ALA A 47 6.57 -2.64 -12.24
N ARG A 48 6.23 -3.33 -13.33
CA ARG A 48 6.32 -2.78 -14.70
C ARG A 48 4.92 -2.56 -15.23
N ASN A 49 4.72 -1.44 -15.92
CA ASN A 49 3.49 -1.12 -16.62
C ASN A 49 3.76 -0.92 -18.12
N ARG A 50 2.84 -1.38 -18.97
CA ARG A 50 2.94 -1.24 -20.44
C ARG A 50 2.01 -0.16 -20.99
N THR A 51 1.08 0.34 -20.17
CA THR A 51 0.14 1.39 -20.55
C THR A 51 0.86 2.74 -20.53
N LYS A 52 0.76 3.49 -21.64
CA LYS A 52 1.32 4.84 -21.76
C LYS A 52 0.27 5.94 -21.87
N GLU A 53 -0.99 5.56 -22.03
CA GLU A 53 -2.10 6.51 -22.20
C GLU A 53 -2.41 7.18 -20.85
N LEU A 54 -2.22 8.49 -20.79
CA LEU A 54 -2.50 9.33 -19.62
C LEU A 54 -3.96 9.80 -19.63
N SER A 55 -4.93 8.88 -19.55
CA SER A 55 -6.35 9.22 -19.51
C SER A 55 -7.04 8.64 -18.28
N CYS A 56 -7.75 9.48 -17.52
CA CYS A 56 -8.63 9.04 -16.45
C CYS A 56 -9.93 8.48 -17.06
N LYS A 57 -10.17 7.19 -16.94
CA LYS A 57 -11.39 6.55 -17.50
C LYS A 57 -12.62 6.64 -16.59
N LEU A 58 -12.52 7.38 -15.48
CA LEU A 58 -13.61 7.57 -14.52
C LEU A 58 -14.58 8.65 -15.01
N THR A 59 -15.79 8.24 -15.42
CA THR A 59 -16.78 9.13 -16.05
C THR A 59 -18.09 9.27 -15.28
N THR A 60 -18.39 8.43 -14.28
CA THR A 60 -19.66 8.54 -13.56
C THR A 60 -19.56 9.53 -12.38
N PRO A 61 -20.61 10.34 -12.12
CA PRO A 61 -20.61 11.32 -11.03
C PRO A 61 -20.33 10.72 -9.64
N GLU A 62 -20.90 9.54 -9.37
CA GLU A 62 -20.70 8.82 -8.10
C GLU A 62 -19.22 8.47 -7.86
N LEU A 63 -18.54 8.00 -8.90
CA LEU A 63 -17.14 7.64 -8.76
C LEU A 63 -16.22 8.86 -8.69
N LEU A 64 -16.58 9.97 -9.34
CA LEU A 64 -15.88 11.26 -9.19
C LEU A 64 -16.00 11.79 -7.75
N GLN A 65 -17.21 11.76 -7.16
CA GLN A 65 -17.43 12.20 -5.78
C GLN A 65 -16.68 11.34 -4.76
N ARG A 66 -16.65 10.02 -4.99
CA ARG A 66 -15.88 9.09 -4.15
C ARG A 66 -14.38 9.37 -4.27
N LYS A 67 -13.86 9.59 -5.48
CA LYS A 67 -12.47 9.98 -5.71
C LYS A 67 -12.12 11.25 -4.96
N GLU A 68 -12.97 12.28 -5.07
CA GLU A 68 -12.75 13.57 -4.40
C GLU A 68 -12.71 13.44 -2.87
N THR A 69 -13.64 12.68 -2.29
CA THR A 69 -13.68 12.44 -0.84
C THR A 69 -12.42 11.73 -0.35
N VAL A 70 -12.03 10.64 -1.02
CA VAL A 70 -10.84 9.85 -0.63
C VAL A 70 -9.57 10.68 -0.81
N LEU A 71 -9.45 11.44 -1.90
CA LEU A 71 -8.30 12.31 -2.15
C LEU A 71 -8.18 13.41 -1.11
N LYS A 72 -9.30 14.06 -0.74
CA LYS A 72 -9.31 15.09 0.29
C LYS A 72 -8.82 14.53 1.63
N ASP A 73 -9.39 13.41 2.05
CA ASP A 73 -9.01 12.77 3.32
C ASP A 73 -7.53 12.36 3.33
N LEU A 74 -7.00 11.84 2.22
CA LEU A 74 -5.58 11.50 2.11
C LEU A 74 -4.69 12.74 2.13
N LYS A 75 -5.07 13.80 1.41
CA LYS A 75 -4.31 15.04 1.36
C LYS A 75 -4.10 15.67 2.74
N GLU A 76 -5.12 15.64 3.59
CA GLU A 76 -5.04 16.12 4.98
C GLU A 76 -4.10 15.27 5.87
N GLN A 77 -3.76 14.06 5.42
CA GLN A 77 -2.90 13.12 6.14
C GLN A 77 -1.46 13.06 5.60
N VAL A 78 -1.13 13.81 4.56
CA VAL A 78 0.24 13.88 4.01
C VAL A 78 1.16 14.57 5.02
N LEU A 79 2.15 13.82 5.52
CA LEU A 79 3.19 14.33 6.41
C LEU A 79 4.35 14.95 5.64
N MET A 80 4.69 14.38 4.48
CA MET A 80 5.79 14.82 3.64
C MET A 80 5.52 14.48 2.18
N LYS A 81 5.96 15.36 1.28
CA LYS A 81 5.97 15.16 -0.17
C LYS A 81 7.41 15.24 -0.68
N LYS A 82 7.82 14.27 -1.50
CA LYS A 82 9.10 14.26 -2.21
C LYS A 82 8.87 14.14 -3.70
N GLU A 83 9.59 14.94 -4.46
CA GLU A 83 9.63 14.81 -5.91
C GLU A 83 10.56 13.68 -6.33
N LEU A 84 10.11 12.91 -7.31
CA LEU A 84 10.92 11.93 -8.03
C LEU A 84 11.09 12.41 -9.48
N GLU A 85 11.93 11.70 -10.23
CA GLU A 85 12.13 11.96 -11.66
C GLU A 85 10.86 11.63 -12.46
N ASP A 86 10.22 10.50 -12.15
CA ASP A 86 9.06 9.94 -12.86
C ASP A 86 7.74 10.05 -12.06
N GLY A 87 7.71 10.87 -10.99
CA GLY A 87 6.53 11.02 -10.15
C GLY A 87 6.77 11.68 -8.79
N TYR A 88 6.05 11.19 -7.76
CA TYR A 88 6.10 11.69 -6.39
C TYR A 88 6.10 10.56 -5.36
N ALA A 89 6.65 10.84 -4.18
CA ALA A 89 6.52 10.01 -2.99
C ALA A 89 5.89 10.80 -1.84
N TYR A 90 4.93 10.18 -1.15
CA TYR A 90 4.16 10.78 -0.07
C TYR A 90 4.30 9.95 1.20
N GLN A 91 4.60 10.63 2.30
CA GLN A 91 4.66 10.03 3.64
C GLN A 91 3.33 10.24 4.36
N PHE A 92 2.87 9.20 5.04
CA PHE A 92 1.66 9.20 5.85
C PHE A 92 1.93 8.55 7.21
N PRO A 93 1.03 8.74 8.21
CA PRO A 93 1.08 7.96 9.44
C PRO A 93 0.94 6.46 9.14
N GLY A 94 1.72 5.60 9.79
CA GLY A 94 1.71 4.15 9.56
C GLY A 94 0.53 3.39 10.18
N THR A 95 -0.58 4.08 10.48
CA THR A 95 -1.75 3.47 11.15
C THR A 95 -2.55 2.57 10.19
N ASP A 96 -3.18 1.51 10.72
CA ASP A 96 -3.97 0.56 9.91
C ASP A 96 -5.09 1.27 9.12
N LYS A 97 -5.72 2.29 9.72
CA LYS A 97 -6.73 3.13 9.03
C LYS A 97 -6.18 3.81 7.78
N VAL A 98 -4.98 4.36 7.86
CA VAL A 98 -4.32 5.00 6.70
C VAL A 98 -3.99 3.95 5.64
N LEU A 99 -3.53 2.77 6.02
CA LEU A 99 -3.23 1.69 5.09
C LEU A 99 -4.47 1.23 4.31
N ASP A 100 -5.62 1.15 4.97
CA ASP A 100 -6.90 0.85 4.32
C ASP A 100 -7.27 1.93 3.29
N GLN A 101 -7.11 3.21 3.64
CA GLN A 101 -7.37 4.34 2.75
C GLN A 101 -6.41 4.36 1.54
N LEU A 102 -5.12 4.14 1.77
CA LEU A 102 -4.11 4.05 0.70
C LEU A 102 -4.40 2.88 -0.25
N SER A 103 -4.77 1.72 0.30
CA SER A 103 -5.13 0.55 -0.49
C SER A 103 -6.37 0.79 -1.36
N GLU A 104 -7.39 1.45 -0.81
CA GLU A 104 -8.60 1.80 -1.56
C GLU A 104 -8.34 2.86 -2.64
N PHE A 105 -7.49 3.84 -2.34
CA PHE A 105 -7.00 4.80 -3.32
C PHE A 105 -6.28 4.11 -4.49
N ILE A 106 -5.31 3.22 -4.20
CA ILE A 106 -4.59 2.45 -5.23
C ILE A 106 -5.56 1.66 -6.09
N LYS A 107 -6.54 0.97 -5.48
CA LYS A 107 -7.55 0.20 -6.24
C LYS A 107 -8.38 1.09 -7.17
N THR A 108 -8.79 2.26 -6.69
CA THR A 108 -9.58 3.23 -7.46
C THR A 108 -8.77 3.80 -8.62
N GLU A 109 -7.54 4.26 -8.38
CA GLU A 109 -6.69 4.81 -9.42
C GLU A 109 -6.26 3.75 -10.45
N ARG A 110 -6.10 2.49 -10.06
CA ARG A 110 -5.83 1.41 -11.03
C ARG A 110 -6.97 1.18 -12.02
N ALA A 111 -8.22 1.46 -11.62
CA ALA A 111 -9.37 1.31 -12.50
C ALA A 111 -9.43 2.40 -13.57
N CYS A 112 -8.91 3.59 -13.30
CA CYS A 112 -9.05 4.77 -14.16
C CYS A 112 -7.74 5.28 -14.76
N CYS A 113 -6.63 5.16 -14.06
CA CYS A 113 -5.30 5.67 -14.35
C CYS A 113 -4.33 4.48 -14.45
N SER A 114 -4.60 3.57 -15.38
CA SER A 114 -3.88 2.29 -15.49
C SER A 114 -2.43 2.41 -15.99
N PHE A 115 -1.91 3.62 -16.15
CA PHE A 115 -0.51 3.92 -16.48
C PHE A 115 0.39 4.05 -15.24
N PHE A 116 -0.18 4.24 -14.05
CA PHE A 116 0.62 4.38 -12.84
C PHE A 116 1.31 3.07 -12.43
N ILE A 117 2.46 3.23 -11.80
CA ILE A 117 3.16 2.25 -10.98
C ILE A 117 3.10 2.77 -9.54
N PHE A 118 2.50 1.96 -8.67
CA PHE A 118 2.34 2.25 -7.25
C PHE A 118 3.40 1.50 -6.45
N GLY A 119 4.14 2.21 -5.61
CA GLY A 119 5.02 1.62 -4.59
C GLY A 119 4.43 1.90 -3.22
N LEU A 120 4.27 0.87 -2.38
CA LEU A 120 3.81 1.04 -1.00
C LEU A 120 4.84 0.40 -0.07
N SER A 121 5.44 1.21 0.80
CA SER A 121 6.37 0.79 1.85
C SER A 121 5.79 1.14 3.21
N ILE A 122 5.79 0.21 4.15
CA ILE A 122 5.08 0.33 5.42
C ILE A 122 6.04 -0.08 6.53
N SER A 123 6.18 0.76 7.56
CA SER A 123 6.97 0.39 8.72
C SER A 123 6.20 -0.56 9.63
N GLY A 124 6.83 -1.66 10.04
CA GLY A 124 6.23 -2.67 10.93
C GLY A 124 5.93 -2.17 12.34
N ASP A 125 6.53 -1.05 12.75
CA ASP A 125 6.27 -0.38 14.03
C ASP A 125 5.10 0.63 13.96
N LYS A 126 4.41 0.71 12.82
CA LYS A 126 3.27 1.61 12.57
C LYS A 126 3.61 3.11 12.60
N SER A 127 4.90 3.47 12.57
CA SER A 127 5.32 4.88 12.57
C SER A 127 4.94 5.60 11.28
N GLU A 128 5.17 4.95 10.13
CA GLU A 128 5.00 5.59 8.83
C GLU A 128 4.60 4.62 7.71
N ALA A 129 4.02 5.19 6.66
CA ALA A 129 3.85 4.56 5.36
C ALA A 129 4.28 5.53 4.25
N TRP A 130 4.85 4.99 3.18
CA TRP A 130 5.26 5.72 1.98
C TRP A 130 4.51 5.20 0.77
N LEU A 131 3.83 6.10 0.05
CA LEU A 131 3.22 5.83 -1.24
C LEU A 131 4.02 6.54 -2.35
N GLU A 132 4.58 5.76 -3.25
CA GLU A 132 5.18 6.24 -4.50
C GLU A 132 4.16 6.13 -5.64
N LEU A 133 3.96 7.24 -6.35
CA LEU A 133 3.15 7.32 -7.56
C LEU A 133 4.06 7.71 -8.72
N THR A 134 4.33 6.77 -9.62
CA THR A 134 5.25 6.96 -10.75
C THR A 134 4.63 6.46 -12.04
N GLY A 135 5.13 6.86 -13.20
CA GLY A 135 4.56 6.44 -14.47
C GLY A 135 5.42 6.80 -15.68
N PRO A 136 4.86 6.69 -16.90
CA PRO A 136 5.53 7.14 -18.11
C PRO A 136 5.73 8.67 -18.12
N GLU A 137 6.42 9.17 -19.14
CA GLU A 137 6.54 10.62 -19.40
C GLU A 137 5.18 11.32 -19.31
N GLY A 138 5.12 12.45 -18.59
CA GLY A 138 3.89 13.20 -18.30
C GLY A 138 3.10 12.73 -17.07
N ALA A 139 3.42 11.55 -16.48
CA ALA A 139 2.72 11.08 -15.29
C ALA A 139 2.97 11.97 -14.07
N LYS A 140 4.18 12.54 -13.92
CA LYS A 140 4.49 13.48 -12.84
C LYS A 140 3.59 14.72 -12.91
N ASP A 141 3.48 15.33 -14.09
CA ASP A 141 2.62 16.51 -14.29
C ASP A 141 1.15 16.18 -14.03
N TYR A 142 0.70 14.99 -14.45
CA TYR A 142 -0.65 14.51 -14.17
C TYR A 142 -0.92 14.38 -12.66
N VAL A 143 0.02 13.84 -11.87
CA VAL A 143 -0.14 13.79 -10.39
C VAL A 143 -0.27 15.19 -9.82
N HIS A 144 0.54 16.13 -10.34
CA HIS A 144 0.52 17.52 -9.88
C HIS A 144 -0.82 18.22 -10.19
N SER A 145 -1.37 18.06 -11.40
CA SER A 145 -2.60 18.73 -11.82
C SER A 145 -3.88 18.05 -11.31
N GLU A 146 -3.93 16.72 -11.32
CA GLU A 146 -5.18 15.97 -11.13
C GLU A 146 -5.37 15.36 -9.75
N LEU A 147 -4.28 15.02 -9.05
CA LEU A 147 -4.35 14.34 -7.76
C LEU A 147 -4.10 15.29 -6.59
N GLY A 148 -3.26 16.32 -6.79
CA GLY A 148 -3.13 17.43 -5.86
C GLY A 148 -2.79 17.04 -4.42
N LEU A 149 -2.23 15.85 -4.20
CA LEU A 149 -1.72 15.36 -2.92
C LEU A 149 -0.51 16.18 -2.48
#